data_AF-Q1EC94-F1
#
_entry.id   AF-Q1EC94-F1
#
_cell.length_a   1.000
_cell.length_b   1.000
_cell.length_c   1.000
_cell.angle_alpha   90.00
_cell.angle_beta   90.00
_cell.angle_gamma   90.00
#
_symmetry.space_group_name_H-M   'P 1'
#
loop_
_entity.id
_entity.type
_entity.pdbx_description
1 polymer ?
#
loop_
_entity_poly.entity_id
_entity_poly.type
_entity_poly.pdbx_seq_one_letter_code
_entity_poly.pdbx_strand_id
1 'polypeptide(L)'
;MIVTLLLTGRATPYIHNGVVNVGDESSYAVPQYGVLKRCMIGLLLWDIESASAAVNQSRQPGSRLKTPNYPIWITSCTGHFGVIFNKNPDLLRNYHAESRFDVNYYSCSGHQILMTIDNRTYNEQALVMLERQPITPESTSMSGKEDGGGATSPTTVSGGGGAAAGGGVGGASGGVGGAASGASGGNDVVAKEESTLNTPLQRLIRTKWEEATISFHVQPSMLSYLFSTTQ
;
A
#
# COMPACT_ATOMS: atom_id res chain seq x y z
N MET A 1 2.67 -2.03 -21.31
CA MET A 1 1.85 -2.65 -22.36
C MET A 1 2.22 -4.11 -22.60
N ILE A 2 3.49 -4.41 -22.90
CA ILE A 2 3.90 -5.79 -23.21
C ILE A 2 3.73 -6.73 -22.00
N VAL A 3 4.10 -6.29 -20.80
CA VAL A 3 3.96 -7.10 -19.57
C VAL A 3 2.49 -7.41 -19.29
N THR A 4 1.59 -6.44 -19.41
CA THR A 4 0.15 -6.65 -19.20
C THR A 4 -0.46 -7.56 -20.27
N LEU A 5 0.00 -7.46 -21.52
CA LEU A 5 -0.37 -8.40 -22.59
C LEU A 5 0.02 -9.85 -22.22
N LEU A 6 1.26 -10.06 -21.76
CA LEU A 6 1.76 -11.39 -21.39
C LEU A 6 1.03 -11.95 -20.15
N LEU A 7 0.72 -11.13 -19.16
CA LEU A 7 0.09 -11.56 -17.90
C LEU A 7 -1.42 -11.78 -18.04
N THR A 8 -2.10 -11.01 -18.88
CA THR A 8 -3.57 -10.95 -18.92
C THR A 8 -4.19 -11.33 -20.27
N GLY A 9 -3.38 -11.43 -21.33
CA GLY A 9 -3.84 -11.55 -22.71
C GLY A 9 -4.36 -10.24 -23.32
N ARG A 10 -4.22 -9.09 -22.63
CA ARG A 10 -4.68 -7.78 -23.10
C ARG A 10 -3.59 -6.72 -22.96
N ALA A 11 -3.31 -6.00 -24.04
CA ALA A 11 -2.40 -4.87 -24.02
C ALA A 11 -3.10 -3.63 -23.46
N THR A 12 -3.10 -3.48 -22.12
CA THR A 12 -3.65 -2.31 -21.43
C THR A 12 -2.56 -1.53 -20.68
N PRO A 13 -2.61 -0.18 -20.67
CA PRO A 13 -1.77 0.63 -19.78
C PRO A 13 -2.18 0.48 -18.32
N TYR A 14 -3.44 0.12 -18.11
CA TYR A 14 -4.11 0.27 -16.85
C TYR A 14 -3.92 -1.00 -16.01
N ILE A 15 -3.21 -0.83 -14.90
CA ILE A 15 -2.89 -1.92 -13.95
C ILE A 15 -3.82 -1.94 -12.74
N HIS A 16 -4.83 -1.07 -12.71
CA HIS A 16 -5.89 -1.10 -11.69
C HIS A 16 -6.87 -2.27 -11.93
N ASN A 17 -7.73 -2.53 -10.95
CA ASN A 17 -8.77 -3.54 -11.07
C ASN A 17 -9.94 -3.02 -11.92
N GLY A 18 -10.49 -3.88 -12.78
CA GLY A 18 -11.78 -3.64 -13.44
C GLY A 18 -11.72 -2.51 -14.46
N VAL A 19 -12.87 -1.85 -14.64
CA VAL A 19 -13.00 -0.69 -15.53
C VAL A 19 -13.21 0.54 -14.65
N VAL A 20 -12.41 1.58 -14.89
CA VAL A 20 -12.54 2.87 -14.19
C VAL A 20 -12.99 3.89 -15.21
N ASN A 21 -14.12 4.53 -14.98
CA ASN A 21 -14.61 5.59 -15.85
C ASN A 21 -13.95 6.90 -15.43
N VAL A 22 -13.17 7.50 -16.32
CA VAL A 22 -12.48 8.77 -16.05
C VAL A 22 -13.13 9.85 -16.89
N GLY A 23 -13.70 10.84 -16.21
CA GLY A 23 -14.32 12.03 -16.78
C GLY A 23 -14.63 13.02 -15.65
N ASP A 24 -14.63 14.29 -15.97
CA ASP A 24 -15.10 15.40 -15.14
C ASP A 24 -16.58 15.68 -15.41
N GLU A 25 -17.23 16.52 -14.61
CA GLU A 25 -18.65 16.91 -14.81
C GLU A 25 -18.89 17.55 -16.19
N SER A 26 -17.84 18.09 -16.81
CA SER A 26 -17.84 18.72 -18.14
C SER A 26 -17.48 17.80 -19.31
N SER A 27 -16.98 16.58 -19.11
CA SER A 27 -16.67 15.65 -20.21
C SER A 27 -17.25 14.27 -20.01
N TYR A 28 -17.52 13.60 -21.13
CA TYR A 28 -18.02 12.24 -21.12
C TYR A 28 -17.02 11.31 -20.43
N ALA A 29 -17.50 10.56 -19.44
CA ALA A 29 -16.68 9.58 -18.74
C ALA A 29 -16.21 8.48 -19.71
N VAL A 30 -14.90 8.42 -19.94
CA VAL A 30 -14.27 7.42 -20.82
C VAL A 30 -13.88 6.20 -19.99
N PRO A 31 -14.32 4.98 -20.38
CA PRO A 31 -13.96 3.77 -19.66
C PRO A 31 -12.49 3.38 -19.89
N GLN A 32 -11.71 3.31 -18.81
CA GLN A 32 -10.35 2.78 -18.80
C GLN A 32 -10.37 1.31 -18.36
N TYR A 33 -9.99 0.41 -19.27
CA TYR A 33 -10.05 -1.03 -19.05
C TYR A 33 -8.76 -1.54 -18.40
N GLY A 34 -8.79 -1.75 -17.09
CA GLY A 34 -7.72 -2.38 -16.34
C GLY A 34 -7.75 -3.91 -16.38
N VAL A 35 -7.29 -4.52 -15.30
CA VAL A 35 -7.20 -5.97 -15.16
C VAL A 35 -8.54 -6.55 -14.76
N LEU A 36 -9.15 -7.35 -15.63
CA LEU A 36 -10.52 -7.84 -15.48
C LEU A 36 -10.65 -9.08 -14.58
N LYS A 37 -9.61 -9.92 -14.51
CA LYS A 37 -9.59 -11.16 -13.73
C LYS A 37 -8.30 -11.28 -12.94
N ARG A 38 -8.32 -12.09 -11.88
CA ARG A 38 -7.11 -12.43 -11.12
C ARG A 38 -6.11 -13.15 -12.03
N CYS A 39 -4.85 -12.73 -11.99
CA CYS A 39 -3.81 -13.25 -12.87
C CYS A 39 -3.18 -14.53 -12.28
N MET A 40 -2.68 -15.39 -13.15
CA MET A 40 -1.92 -16.59 -12.71
C MET A 40 -0.57 -16.19 -12.11
N ILE A 41 0.09 -15.21 -12.74
CA ILE A 41 1.35 -14.60 -12.33
C ILE A 41 1.08 -13.13 -12.05
N GLY A 42 1.71 -12.59 -10.99
CA GLY A 42 1.49 -11.24 -10.53
C GLY A 42 2.45 -10.21 -11.11
N LEU A 43 2.23 -8.95 -10.76
CA LEU A 43 3.13 -7.84 -11.06
C LEU A 43 3.34 -7.01 -9.79
N LEU A 44 4.60 -6.83 -9.41
CA LEU A 44 5.02 -5.84 -8.43
C LEU A 44 5.78 -4.72 -9.16
N LEU A 45 5.44 -3.49 -8.83
CA LEU A 45 6.03 -2.32 -9.47
C LEU A 45 6.43 -1.30 -8.41
N TRP A 46 7.68 -0.88 -8.46
CA TRP A 46 8.22 0.23 -7.69
C TRP A 46 9.13 1.05 -8.58
N ASP A 47 8.89 2.35 -8.62
CA ASP A 47 9.67 3.30 -9.39
C ASP A 47 10.07 4.46 -8.47
N ILE A 48 11.31 4.93 -8.60
CA ILE A 48 11.85 6.01 -7.78
C ILE A 48 11.62 7.38 -8.43
N GLU A 49 11.39 7.40 -9.76
CA GLU A 49 11.31 8.62 -10.56
C GLU A 49 9.93 9.29 -10.54
N SER A 50 8.91 8.61 -10.00
CA SER A 50 7.59 9.18 -9.74
C SER A 50 7.66 10.17 -8.56
N ALA A 51 8.13 11.40 -8.84
CA ALA A 51 8.37 12.47 -7.87
C ALA A 51 7.14 12.97 -7.09
N SER A 52 5.93 12.47 -7.38
CA SER A 52 4.73 12.77 -6.60
C SER A 52 4.08 11.50 -6.05
N ALA A 53 3.70 11.53 -4.76
CA ALA A 53 3.01 10.44 -4.09
C ALA A 53 1.70 10.04 -4.81
N ALA A 54 1.01 11.00 -5.42
CA ALA A 54 -0.22 10.77 -6.19
C ALA A 54 0.03 9.95 -7.48
N VAL A 55 1.14 10.17 -8.17
CA VAL A 55 1.51 9.38 -9.36
C VAL A 55 1.96 7.98 -8.98
N ASN A 56 2.63 7.82 -7.83
CA ASN A 56 2.96 6.50 -7.30
C ASN A 56 1.71 5.68 -6.99
N GLN A 57 0.70 6.30 -6.38
CA GLN A 57 -0.56 5.64 -6.04
C GLN A 57 -1.37 5.22 -7.28
N SER A 58 -1.45 6.06 -8.31
CA SER A 58 -2.16 5.71 -9.55
C SER A 58 -1.45 4.63 -10.38
N ARG A 59 -0.13 4.48 -10.21
CA ARG A 59 0.68 3.40 -10.80
C ARG A 59 0.80 2.16 -9.92
N GLN A 60 0.10 2.07 -8.80
CA GLN A 60 0.09 0.83 -8.03
C GLN A 60 -0.73 -0.24 -8.75
N PRO A 61 -0.18 -1.45 -8.94
CA PRO A 61 -0.97 -2.57 -9.46
C PRO A 61 -2.16 -2.88 -8.53
N GLY A 62 -3.32 -3.14 -9.11
CA GLY A 62 -4.51 -3.56 -8.40
C GLY A 62 -4.34 -4.95 -7.78
N SER A 63 -5.25 -5.31 -6.86
CA SER A 63 -5.21 -6.61 -6.17
C SER A 63 -5.18 -7.80 -7.13
N ARG A 64 -5.84 -7.74 -8.30
CA ARG A 64 -5.83 -8.82 -9.29
C ARG A 64 -4.44 -9.14 -9.88
N LEU A 65 -3.49 -8.22 -9.76
CA LEU A 65 -2.07 -8.40 -10.10
C LEU A 65 -1.21 -8.65 -8.86
N LYS A 66 -1.50 -7.99 -7.73
CA LYS A 66 -0.70 -8.14 -6.50
C LYS A 66 -0.92 -9.48 -5.81
N THR A 67 -2.10 -10.07 -5.94
CA THR A 67 -2.43 -11.39 -5.40
C THR A 67 -2.68 -12.37 -6.54
N PRO A 68 -1.64 -12.91 -7.18
CA PRO A 68 -1.79 -13.93 -8.22
C PRO A 68 -2.33 -15.27 -7.67
N ASN A 69 -2.63 -16.21 -8.56
CA ASN A 69 -3.01 -17.58 -8.18
C ASN A 69 -1.80 -18.43 -7.76
N TYR A 70 -0.65 -18.21 -8.40
CA TYR A 70 0.63 -18.78 -7.99
C TYR A 70 1.47 -17.67 -7.36
N PRO A 71 2.26 -17.95 -6.31
CA PRO A 71 3.12 -16.97 -5.65
C PRO A 71 4.36 -16.68 -6.49
N ILE A 72 4.13 -16.17 -7.69
CA ILE A 72 5.10 -15.78 -8.70
C ILE A 72 4.72 -14.39 -9.14
N TRP A 73 5.66 -13.46 -9.10
CA TRP A 73 5.49 -12.08 -9.49
C TRP A 73 6.60 -11.68 -10.46
N ILE A 74 6.22 -11.07 -11.57
CA ILE A 74 7.16 -10.26 -12.34
C ILE A 74 7.36 -8.97 -11.55
N THR A 75 8.60 -8.52 -11.45
CA THR A 75 8.95 -7.28 -10.76
C THR A 75 9.45 -6.25 -11.74
N SER A 76 9.07 -5.00 -11.53
CA SER A 76 9.76 -3.84 -12.10
C SER A 76 10.22 -2.97 -10.95
N CYS A 77 11.52 -2.95 -10.70
CA CYS A 77 12.15 -2.19 -9.63
C CYS A 77 13.05 -1.12 -10.26
N THR A 78 12.63 0.14 -10.20
CA THR A 78 13.35 1.30 -10.75
C THR A 78 13.82 1.06 -12.20
N GLY A 79 12.93 0.51 -13.03
CA GLY A 79 13.20 0.19 -14.45
C GLY A 79 13.81 -1.19 -14.69
N HIS A 80 14.32 -1.89 -13.67
CA HIS A 80 14.88 -3.24 -13.81
C HIS A 80 13.80 -4.31 -13.65
N PHE A 81 13.75 -5.22 -14.63
CA PHE A 81 12.86 -6.37 -14.55
C PHE A 81 13.50 -7.55 -13.82
N GLY A 82 12.65 -8.33 -13.17
CA GLY A 82 13.03 -9.54 -12.46
C GLY A 82 11.81 -10.40 -12.15
N VAL A 83 12.05 -11.48 -11.41
CA VAL A 83 11.00 -12.40 -10.97
C VAL A 83 11.20 -12.72 -9.50
N ILE A 84 10.12 -12.60 -8.72
CA ILE A 84 10.03 -13.10 -7.35
C ILE A 84 9.14 -14.33 -7.34
N PHE A 85 9.55 -15.39 -6.66
CA PHE A 85 8.66 -16.53 -6.43
C PHE A 85 8.92 -17.24 -5.12
N ASN A 86 7.88 -17.94 -4.66
CA ASN A 86 7.96 -18.92 -3.58
C ASN A 86 7.70 -20.33 -4.15
N LYS A 87 8.30 -21.35 -3.52
CA LYS A 87 8.09 -22.77 -3.85
C LYS A 87 6.75 -23.31 -3.30
N ASN A 88 6.22 -22.71 -2.24
CA ASN A 88 4.94 -23.10 -1.64
C ASN A 88 3.77 -22.49 -2.42
N PRO A 89 2.98 -23.25 -3.19
CA PRO A 89 1.89 -22.72 -4.01
C PRO A 89 0.74 -22.12 -3.19
N ASP A 90 0.58 -22.52 -1.93
CA ASP A 90 -0.50 -22.07 -1.06
C ASP A 90 -0.14 -20.83 -0.23
N LEU A 91 1.02 -20.21 -0.49
CA LEU A 91 1.48 -19.03 0.24
C LEU A 91 0.41 -17.94 0.37
N LEU A 92 -0.30 -17.63 -0.72
CA LEU A 92 -1.33 -16.57 -0.75
C LEU A 92 -2.73 -17.06 -0.35
N ARG A 93 -2.88 -18.35 -0.07
CA ARG A 93 -4.16 -18.97 0.31
C ARG A 93 -4.20 -19.27 1.81
N ASN A 94 -3.05 -19.53 2.42
CA ASN A 94 -2.92 -19.86 3.82
C ASN A 94 -2.26 -18.70 4.58
N TYR A 95 -3.01 -18.06 5.47
CA TYR A 95 -2.52 -16.93 6.28
C TYR A 95 -1.33 -17.31 7.17
N HIS A 96 -1.25 -18.56 7.64
CA HIS A 96 -0.09 -19.04 8.39
C HIS A 96 1.14 -19.13 7.50
N ALA A 97 0.98 -19.52 6.23
CA ALA A 97 2.08 -19.55 5.27
C ALA A 97 2.55 -18.13 4.92
N GLU A 98 1.65 -17.15 4.86
CA GLU A 98 2.00 -15.74 4.65
C GLU A 98 2.62 -15.07 5.89
N SER A 99 2.62 -15.73 7.07
CA SER A 99 3.19 -15.13 8.29
C SER A 99 4.72 -14.98 8.24
N ARG A 100 5.43 -16.01 7.79
CA ARG A 100 6.89 -15.99 7.59
C ARG A 100 7.26 -16.98 6.50
N PHE A 101 7.95 -16.50 5.47
CA PHE A 101 8.26 -17.33 4.30
C PHE A 101 9.49 -16.82 3.55
N ASP A 102 10.11 -17.71 2.79
CA ASP A 102 11.24 -17.37 1.94
C ASP A 102 10.79 -17.14 0.49
N VAL A 103 11.36 -16.13 -0.14
CA VAL A 103 11.17 -15.87 -1.57
C VAL A 103 12.51 -15.79 -2.28
N ASN A 104 12.50 -16.26 -3.52
CA ASN A 104 13.64 -16.19 -4.42
C ASN A 104 13.41 -15.04 -5.38
N TYR A 105 14.38 -14.15 -5.48
CA TYR A 105 14.42 -13.07 -6.46
C TYR A 105 15.48 -13.39 -7.51
N TYR A 106 15.09 -13.32 -8.78
CA TYR A 106 15.98 -13.41 -9.92
C TYR A 106 15.91 -12.10 -10.70
N SER A 107 17.04 -11.42 -10.81
CA SER A 107 17.19 -10.24 -11.64
C SER A 107 17.52 -10.64 -13.08
N CYS A 108 17.08 -9.85 -14.06
CA CYS A 108 17.53 -9.99 -15.45
C CYS A 108 19.06 -9.79 -15.61
N SER A 109 19.74 -9.20 -14.62
CA SER A 109 21.21 -9.10 -14.59
C SER A 109 21.92 -10.38 -14.16
N GLY A 110 21.20 -11.50 -13.97
CA GLY A 110 21.77 -12.80 -13.61
C GLY A 110 21.99 -13.02 -12.10
N HIS A 111 21.58 -12.07 -11.27
CA HIS A 111 21.68 -12.17 -9.81
C HIS A 111 20.51 -12.95 -9.23
N GLN A 112 20.81 -13.88 -8.33
CA GLN A 112 19.82 -14.61 -7.54
C GLN A 112 19.95 -14.24 -6.06
N ILE A 113 18.83 -13.92 -5.43
CA ILE A 113 18.79 -13.50 -4.02
C ILE A 113 17.71 -14.29 -3.30
N LEU A 114 18.08 -14.88 -2.18
CA LEU A 114 17.14 -15.48 -1.24
C LEU A 114 16.86 -14.46 -0.13
N MET A 115 15.58 -14.27 0.18
CA MET A 115 15.14 -13.34 1.21
C MET A 115 14.00 -13.94 2.01
N THR A 116 14.04 -13.77 3.33
CA THR A 116 12.93 -14.13 4.21
C THR A 116 12.07 -12.89 4.42
N ILE A 117 10.77 -13.04 4.23
CA ILE A 117 9.75 -12.04 4.51
C ILE A 117 9.02 -12.50 5.77
N ASP A 118 8.98 -11.64 6.77
CA ASP A 118 8.29 -11.85 8.03
C ASP A 118 7.16 -10.81 8.17
N ASN A 119 5.93 -11.29 8.01
CA ASN A 119 4.70 -10.50 8.05
C ASN A 119 3.89 -10.76 9.34
N ARG A 120 4.51 -11.35 10.38
CA ARG A 120 3.82 -11.69 11.63
C ARG A 120 3.20 -10.48 12.33
N THR A 121 3.93 -9.36 12.37
CA THR A 121 3.47 -8.10 13.00
C THR A 121 2.13 -7.62 12.41
N TYR A 122 2.00 -7.65 11.09
CA TYR A 122 0.76 -7.27 10.40
C TYR A 122 -0.38 -8.23 10.76
N ASN A 123 -0.12 -9.53 10.74
CA ASN A 123 -1.14 -10.54 11.05
C ASN A 123 -1.64 -10.43 12.50
N GLU A 124 -0.75 -10.13 13.44
CA GLU A 124 -1.11 -9.92 14.85
C GLU A 124 -1.95 -8.65 15.04
N GLN A 125 -1.58 -7.54 14.40
CA GLN A 125 -2.38 -6.31 14.43
C GLN A 125 -3.77 -6.50 13.81
N ALA A 126 -3.86 -7.20 12.67
CA ALA A 126 -5.11 -7.48 12.00
C ALA A 126 -6.05 -8.31 12.88
N LEU A 127 -5.51 -9.31 13.60
CA LEU A 127 -6.26 -10.10 14.59
C LEU A 127 -6.81 -9.23 15.73
N VAL A 128 -5.98 -8.36 16.31
CA VAL A 128 -6.40 -7.45 17.39
C VAL A 128 -7.49 -6.48 16.93
N MET A 129 -7.44 -6.01 15.68
CA MET A 129 -8.49 -5.15 15.12
C MET A 129 -9.81 -5.90 14.92
N LEU A 130 -9.76 -7.17 14.51
CA LEU A 130 -10.94 -8.04 14.37
C LEU A 130 -11.59 -8.34 15.72
N GLU A 131 -10.78 -8.60 16.75
CA GLU A 131 -11.23 -8.84 18.13
C GLU A 131 -11.94 -7.61 18.74
N ARG A 132 -11.61 -6.41 18.27
CA ARG A 132 -12.20 -5.15 18.74
C ARG A 132 -13.52 -4.77 18.06
N GLN A 133 -14.02 -5.56 17.10
CA GLN A 133 -15.36 -5.30 16.55
C GLN A 133 -16.44 -5.75 17.54
N PRO A 134 -17.32 -4.85 18.02
CA PRO A 134 -18.44 -5.26 18.86
C PRO A 134 -19.44 -6.06 18.01
N ILE A 135 -19.58 -7.34 18.35
CA ILE A 135 -20.73 -8.18 17.99
C ILE A 135 -22.01 -7.39 18.28
N THR A 136 -22.67 -6.90 17.24
CA THR A 136 -24.01 -6.32 17.35
C THR A 136 -24.98 -7.48 17.50
N PRO A 137 -25.75 -7.60 18.60
CA PRO A 137 -26.70 -8.68 18.74
C PRO A 137 -27.89 -8.42 17.81
N GLU A 138 -28.21 -9.39 16.95
CA GLU A 138 -29.46 -9.43 16.18
C GLU A 138 -30.66 -9.46 17.14
N SER A 139 -31.46 -8.39 17.15
CA SER A 139 -32.77 -8.41 17.80
C SER A 139 -33.78 -9.12 16.89
N THR A 140 -33.99 -10.41 17.16
CA THR A 140 -35.22 -11.11 16.78
C THR A 140 -36.35 -10.63 17.69
N SER A 141 -37.35 -9.94 17.15
CA SER A 141 -38.68 -9.88 17.76
C SER A 141 -39.78 -9.63 16.73
N MET A 142 -40.68 -10.61 16.65
CA MET A 142 -41.99 -10.60 15.99
C MET A 142 -42.96 -9.54 16.56
N SER A 143 -44.02 -9.28 15.78
CA SER A 143 -45.28 -8.55 16.10
C SER A 143 -45.20 -7.02 16.04
N GLY A 144 -46.18 -6.26 15.54
CA GLY A 144 -47.54 -6.53 15.09
C GLY A 144 -48.09 -5.29 14.35
N LYS A 145 -49.24 -5.49 13.73
CA LYS A 145 -50.03 -4.62 12.83
C LYS A 145 -50.65 -3.42 13.55
N GLU A 146 -50.72 -2.23 12.91
CA GLU A 146 -51.92 -1.35 12.85
C GLU A 146 -51.77 -0.10 11.96
N ASP A 147 -52.93 0.42 11.56
CA ASP A 147 -53.30 1.25 10.40
C ASP A 147 -53.18 2.79 10.55
N GLY A 148 -53.25 3.48 9.40
CA GLY A 148 -53.74 4.87 9.22
C GLY A 148 -52.67 5.97 9.36
N GLY A 149 -52.54 7.00 8.51
CA GLY A 149 -53.44 7.68 7.59
C GLY A 149 -53.30 9.19 7.84
N GLY A 150 -53.11 10.03 6.81
CA GLY A 150 -53.34 11.48 6.91
C GLY A 150 -52.19 12.41 6.50
N ALA A 151 -52.50 13.29 5.55
CA ALA A 151 -51.65 14.27 4.88
C ALA A 151 -51.31 15.51 5.73
N THR A 152 -50.29 16.28 5.30
CA THR A 152 -50.33 17.71 4.89
C THR A 152 -48.99 18.43 5.13
N SER A 153 -48.50 19.13 4.10
CA SER A 153 -47.58 20.28 4.21
C SER A 153 -48.39 21.51 4.68
N PRO A 154 -47.80 22.57 5.30
CA PRO A 154 -47.05 23.57 4.52
C PRO A 154 -45.92 24.36 5.25
N THR A 155 -45.08 24.98 4.41
CA THR A 155 -44.39 26.29 4.45
C THR A 155 -44.28 27.13 5.75
N THR A 156 -43.08 27.68 6.03
CA THR A 156 -42.69 29.12 6.26
C THR A 156 -41.33 29.19 6.98
N VAL A 157 -40.26 29.81 6.44
CA VAL A 157 -39.82 31.24 6.45
C VAL A 157 -39.32 31.78 7.81
N SER A 158 -38.18 32.50 7.74
CA SER A 158 -37.54 33.41 8.72
C SER A 158 -36.74 32.74 9.84
N GLY A 159 -35.61 33.25 10.32
CA GLY A 159 -35.00 34.58 10.23
C GLY A 159 -34.48 34.97 11.62
N GLY A 160 -33.33 35.66 11.69
CA GLY A 160 -32.73 36.19 12.93
C GLY A 160 -31.69 35.23 13.52
N GLY A 161 -30.42 35.60 13.66
CA GLY A 161 -29.90 36.71 14.49
C GLY A 161 -29.25 36.05 15.71
N GLY A 162 -28.10 36.42 16.28
CA GLY A 162 -27.12 37.48 16.12
C GLY A 162 -26.13 37.31 17.28
N ALA A 163 -25.16 38.24 17.39
CA ALA A 163 -24.31 38.49 18.57
C ALA A 163 -23.27 37.39 18.91
N ALA A 164 -22.11 37.65 19.50
CA ALA A 164 -21.33 38.83 19.89
C ALA A 164 -19.94 38.29 20.29
N ALA A 165 -18.84 38.91 19.87
CA ALA A 165 -17.99 39.80 20.68
C ALA A 165 -16.84 39.11 21.46
N GLY A 166 -15.74 39.87 21.56
CA GLY A 166 -14.60 39.65 22.46
C GLY A 166 -13.42 38.97 21.75
N GLY A 167 -12.30 39.61 21.42
CA GLY A 167 -11.64 40.74 22.05
C GLY A 167 -10.56 40.22 23.01
N GLY A 168 -9.28 40.44 22.70
CA GLY A 168 -8.19 40.11 23.62
C GLY A 168 -6.81 40.08 22.95
N VAL A 169 -6.00 41.08 23.29
CA VAL A 169 -4.66 41.41 22.76
C VAL A 169 -3.60 41.02 23.78
N GLY A 170 -2.36 40.78 23.34
CA GLY A 170 -1.16 40.70 24.18
C GLY A 170 -0.31 39.49 23.80
N GLY A 171 1.01 39.53 23.68
CA GLY A 171 2.03 40.49 24.11
C GLY A 171 3.37 39.76 23.98
N ALA A 172 4.45 40.52 23.83
CA ALA A 172 5.71 40.15 23.19
C ALA A 172 6.74 39.34 24.04
N SER A 173 7.89 39.11 23.38
CA SER A 173 9.24 38.81 23.89
C SER A 173 9.49 37.34 24.30
N GLY A 174 10.63 36.71 24.04
CA GLY A 174 11.99 37.16 23.70
C GLY A 174 12.95 36.33 24.57
N GLY A 175 14.05 35.79 24.02
CA GLY A 175 15.06 35.14 24.86
C GLY A 175 15.94 34.11 24.17
N VAL A 176 17.22 34.42 24.10
CA VAL A 176 18.34 33.70 23.48
C VAL A 176 19.06 32.83 24.53
N GLY A 177 19.69 31.73 24.12
CA GLY A 177 20.97 31.33 24.72
C GLY A 177 21.21 29.83 24.93
N GLY A 178 22.42 29.38 24.54
CA GLY A 178 23.19 28.44 25.35
C GLY A 178 23.56 27.11 24.69
N ALA A 179 24.79 27.03 24.18
CA ALA A 179 25.49 25.80 23.80
C ALA A 179 26.03 25.04 25.03
N ALA A 180 26.18 23.71 24.93
CA ALA A 180 27.46 22.99 25.09
C ALA A 180 27.28 21.46 25.17
N SER A 181 28.09 20.77 24.34
CA SER A 181 28.81 19.50 24.55
C SER A 181 28.19 18.33 25.31
N GLY A 182 28.20 17.16 24.66
CA GLY A 182 28.19 15.86 25.32
C GLY A 182 28.44 14.74 24.31
N ALA A 183 29.64 14.18 24.35
CA ALA A 183 30.02 13.02 23.55
C ALA A 183 29.20 11.78 23.94
N SER A 184 28.75 10.99 22.97
CA SER A 184 28.51 9.56 23.18
C SER A 184 28.78 8.80 21.89
N GLY A 185 29.89 8.04 21.88
CA GLY A 185 30.07 6.96 20.94
C GLY A 185 28.92 5.96 21.08
N GLY A 186 28.31 5.60 19.96
CA GLY A 186 27.14 4.72 19.95
C GLY A 186 26.35 4.66 18.64
N ASN A 187 26.72 5.40 17.60
CA ASN A 187 25.90 5.48 16.36
C ASN A 187 26.34 4.54 15.23
N ASP A 188 27.47 3.83 15.33
CA ASP A 188 27.94 2.98 14.22
C ASP A 188 27.13 1.68 14.04
N VAL A 189 26.37 1.26 15.06
CA VAL A 189 25.47 0.09 14.97
C VAL A 189 24.09 0.50 14.44
N VAL A 190 23.59 1.68 14.85
CA VAL A 190 22.28 2.21 14.41
C VAL A 190 22.34 2.72 12.97
N ALA A 191 23.45 3.34 12.55
CA ALA A 191 23.66 3.76 11.16
C ALA A 191 23.81 2.57 10.18
N LYS A 192 24.26 1.41 10.67
CA LYS A 192 24.29 0.17 9.88
C LYS A 192 22.89 -0.42 9.68
N GLU A 193 22.02 -0.37 10.69
CA GLU A 193 20.63 -0.78 10.52
C GLU A 193 19.87 0.12 9.53
N GLU A 194 20.11 1.43 9.58
CA GLU A 194 19.41 2.38 8.69
C GLU A 194 19.82 2.25 7.21
N SER A 195 21.06 1.79 6.95
CA SER A 195 21.55 1.50 5.61
C SER A 195 20.89 0.27 4.96
N THR A 196 20.35 -0.65 5.76
CA THR A 196 19.61 -1.82 5.26
C THR A 196 18.15 -1.52 4.93
N LEU A 197 17.60 -0.37 5.35
CA LEU A 197 16.17 -0.04 5.29
C LEU A 197 15.71 0.62 3.97
N ASN A 198 16.61 0.92 3.05
CA ASN A 198 16.30 1.77 1.89
C ASN A 198 16.75 1.20 0.54
N THR A 199 16.80 -0.13 0.41
CA THR A 199 17.02 -0.72 -0.91
C THR A 199 15.77 -0.56 -1.79
N PRO A 200 15.90 -0.25 -3.09
CA PRO A 200 14.77 -0.24 -4.02
C PRO A 200 13.98 -1.56 -4.01
N LEU A 201 14.69 -2.68 -3.85
CA LEU A 201 14.08 -4.00 -3.72
C LEU A 201 13.19 -4.09 -2.48
N GLN A 202 13.66 -3.63 -1.31
CA GLN A 202 12.83 -3.63 -0.10
C GLN A 202 11.56 -2.78 -0.27
N ARG A 203 11.66 -1.61 -0.90
CA ARG A 203 10.49 -0.77 -1.19
C ARG A 203 9.51 -1.46 -2.13
N LEU A 204 10.01 -2.17 -3.14
CA LEU A 204 9.20 -3.02 -4.00
C LEU A 204 8.43 -4.08 -3.21
N ILE A 205 9.07 -4.81 -2.30
CA ILE A 205 8.40 -5.83 -1.48
C ILE A 205 7.31 -5.22 -0.61
N ARG A 206 7.59 -4.06 -0.02
CA ARG A 206 6.62 -3.32 0.79
C ARG A 206 5.39 -2.85 0.01
N THR A 207 5.44 -2.80 -1.33
CA THR A 207 4.20 -2.57 -2.12
C THR A 207 3.17 -3.70 -1.98
N LYS A 208 3.57 -4.88 -1.53
CA LYS A 208 2.70 -6.03 -1.27
C LYS A 208 2.64 -6.43 0.20
N TRP A 209 3.74 -6.31 0.94
CA TRP A 209 3.83 -6.62 2.36
C TRP A 209 4.36 -5.39 3.12
N GLU A 210 3.45 -4.44 3.36
CA GLU A 210 3.76 -3.07 3.80
C GLU A 210 4.57 -3.02 5.09
N GLU A 211 4.18 -3.81 6.08
CA GLU A 211 4.81 -3.84 7.40
C GLU A 211 5.76 -5.02 7.60
N ALA A 212 6.10 -5.76 6.54
CA ALA A 212 6.94 -6.92 6.69
C ALA A 212 8.41 -6.56 6.97
N THR A 213 9.01 -7.32 7.88
CA THR A 213 10.46 -7.34 8.11
C THR A 213 11.10 -8.22 7.06
N ILE A 214 12.13 -7.71 6.39
CA ILE A 214 12.77 -8.39 5.26
C ILE A 214 14.24 -8.65 5.61
N SER A 215 14.66 -9.90 5.52
CA SER A 215 16.05 -10.32 5.76
C SER A 215 16.65 -10.90 4.49
N PHE A 216 17.71 -10.27 3.99
CA PHE A 216 18.43 -10.69 2.79
C PHE A 216 19.53 -11.70 3.15
N HIS A 217 19.57 -12.85 2.48
CA HIS A 217 20.59 -13.89 2.68
C HIS A 217 21.75 -13.71 1.69
N VAL A 218 22.20 -12.48 1.50
CA VAL A 218 23.29 -12.12 0.59
C VAL A 218 24.14 -11.01 1.20
N GLN A 219 25.38 -10.87 0.73
CA GLN A 219 26.21 -9.76 1.18
C GLN A 219 25.56 -8.41 0.80
N PRO A 220 25.51 -7.43 1.73
CA PRO A 220 24.89 -6.13 1.46
C PRO A 220 25.46 -5.38 0.25
N SER A 221 26.75 -5.58 -0.05
CA SER A 221 27.41 -5.01 -1.23
C SER A 221 26.73 -5.42 -2.54
N MET A 222 26.22 -6.66 -2.64
CA MET A 222 25.54 -7.16 -3.83
C MET A 222 24.21 -6.43 -4.08
N LEU A 223 23.52 -5.97 -3.03
CA LEU A 223 22.25 -5.24 -3.16
C LEU A 223 22.43 -3.88 -3.83
N SER A 224 23.57 -3.21 -3.60
CA SER A 224 23.89 -1.93 -4.22
C SER A 224 24.12 -2.04 -5.73
N TYR A 225 24.61 -3.19 -6.21
CA TYR A 225 24.89 -3.41 -7.64
C TYR A 225 23.67 -3.86 -8.45
N LEU A 226 22.60 -4.35 -7.81
CA LEU A 226 21.41 -4.85 -8.51
C LEU A 226 20.73 -3.83 -9.41
N PHE A 227 20.75 -2.57 -9.00
CA PHE A 227 20.04 -1.45 -9.63
C PHE A 227 20.99 -0.32 -10.03
N SER A 228 22.30 -0.57 -10.00
CA SER A 228 23.30 0.40 -10.46
C SER A 228 23.27 0.46 -11.98
N THR A 229 22.87 1.61 -12.53
CA THR A 229 22.78 1.84 -13.98
C THR A 229 24.12 2.26 -14.62
N THR A 230 25.28 1.93 -14.01
CA THR A 230 26.57 2.08 -14.70
C THR A 230 26.72 0.98 -15.75
N GLN A 231 26.19 1.23 -16.94
CA GLN A 231 26.77 0.74 -18.20
C GLN A 231 27.42 1.92 -18.93
#